data_AF-A7RYW4-F1
#
_entry.id   AF-A7RYW4-F1
#
_cell.length_a   1.000
_cell.length_b   1.000
_cell.length_c   1.000
_cell.angle_alpha   90.00
_cell.angle_beta   90.00
_cell.angle_gamma   90.00
#
_symmetry.space_group_name_H-M   'P 1'
#
loop_
_entity.id
_entity.type
_entity.pdbx_description
1 polymer ?
#
loop_
_entity_poly.entity_id
_entity_poly.type
_entity_poly.pdbx_seq_one_letter_code
_entity_poly.pdbx_strand_id
1 'polypeptide(L)'
;QNPTDFIAAFDELLEYCAAPENLSQIEEELQTRGSCACCRVPMLSFYDVILDYVLLDAFDDLATPPYSVATAIQNRRLSASIKETALTTAIWGVLKAKASYLKDQFGYMAHFYVVSQYILPVLAWGFLGPDNELRGLCEYFKGQMLGYIRDVFSFRTADYSSVKTLSHSIITLARQRSEVL
;
A
#
# COMPACT_ATOMS: atom_id res chain seq x y z
N GLN A 1 5.23 -10.70 -13.80
CA GLN A 1 4.40 -11.31 -12.75
C GLN A 1 3.09 -11.77 -13.38
N ASN A 2 2.49 -12.85 -12.88
CA ASN A 2 1.24 -13.39 -13.42
C ASN A 2 0.05 -12.66 -12.77
N PRO A 3 -0.81 -11.99 -13.54
CA PRO A 3 -1.97 -11.28 -13.00
C PRO A 3 -2.88 -12.18 -12.14
N THR A 4 -2.98 -13.47 -12.50
CA THR A 4 -3.80 -14.44 -11.78
C THR A 4 -3.31 -14.69 -10.36
N ASP A 5 -2.01 -14.72 -10.13
CA ASP A 5 -1.43 -14.98 -8.80
C ASP A 5 -1.64 -13.79 -7.86
N PHE A 6 -1.57 -12.57 -8.41
CA PHE A 6 -1.94 -11.35 -7.68
C PHE A 6 -3.42 -11.36 -7.28
N ILE A 7 -4.31 -11.66 -8.23
CA ILE A 7 -5.75 -11.70 -7.97
C ILE A 7 -6.06 -12.74 -6.90
N ALA A 8 -5.49 -13.93 -6.98
CA ALA A 8 -5.69 -14.97 -5.97
C ALA A 8 -5.24 -14.53 -4.57
N ALA A 9 -4.04 -13.93 -4.45
CA ALA A 9 -3.55 -13.42 -3.17
C ALA A 9 -4.42 -12.27 -2.62
N PHE A 10 -4.95 -11.45 -3.51
CA PHE A 10 -5.82 -10.34 -3.16
C PHE A 10 -7.21 -10.83 -2.70
N ASP A 11 -7.79 -11.80 -3.40
CA ASP A 11 -9.06 -12.44 -3.02
C ASP A 11 -8.92 -13.14 -1.67
N GLU A 12 -7.81 -13.85 -1.42
CA GLU A 12 -7.53 -14.48 -0.13
C GLU A 12 -7.47 -13.46 1.01
N LEU A 13 -6.85 -12.30 0.79
CA LEU A 13 -6.85 -11.20 1.77
C LEU A 13 -8.27 -10.69 2.03
N LEU A 14 -9.09 -10.52 0.99
CA LEU A 14 -10.48 -10.05 1.12
C LEU A 14 -11.34 -11.07 1.88
N GLU A 15 -11.21 -12.35 1.57
CA GLU A 15 -11.90 -13.44 2.27
C GLU A 15 -11.52 -13.46 3.75
N TYR A 16 -10.22 -13.34 4.06
CA TYR A 16 -9.73 -13.26 5.43
C TYR A 16 -10.33 -12.06 6.19
N CYS A 17 -10.44 -10.89 5.55
CA CYS A 17 -11.03 -9.69 6.15
C CYS A 17 -12.55 -9.79 6.34
N ALA A 18 -13.23 -10.53 5.47
CA ALA A 18 -14.68 -10.68 5.51
C ALA A 18 -15.16 -11.64 6.61
N ALA A 19 -14.29 -12.52 7.10
CA ALA A 19 -14.58 -13.51 8.14
C ALA A 19 -14.70 -12.84 9.53
N PRO A 20 -15.88 -12.83 10.18
CA PRO A 20 -16.09 -12.18 11.48
C PRO A 20 -15.19 -12.71 12.60
N GLU A 21 -14.80 -13.98 12.54
CA GLU A 21 -13.89 -14.64 13.48
C GLU A 21 -12.49 -14.05 13.49
N ASN A 22 -12.04 -13.46 12.37
CA ASN A 22 -10.70 -12.88 12.26
C ASN A 22 -10.65 -11.43 12.78
N LEU A 23 -11.81 -10.78 12.97
CA LEU A 23 -11.88 -9.35 13.29
C LEU A 23 -11.10 -8.98 14.55
N SER A 24 -11.20 -9.77 15.63
CA SER A 24 -10.48 -9.50 16.88
C SER A 24 -8.96 -9.58 16.70
N GLN A 25 -8.49 -10.50 15.87
CA GLN A 25 -7.07 -10.65 15.56
C GLN A 25 -6.58 -9.51 14.67
N ILE A 26 -7.35 -9.17 13.63
CA ILE A 26 -7.08 -8.04 12.74
C ILE A 26 -6.91 -6.76 13.58
N GLU A 27 -7.83 -6.51 14.51
CA GLU A 27 -7.76 -5.36 15.43
C GLU A 27 -6.48 -5.37 16.29
N GLU A 28 -6.10 -6.51 16.86
CA GLU A 28 -4.88 -6.62 17.69
C GLU A 28 -3.60 -6.34 16.88
N GLU A 29 -3.50 -6.90 15.67
CA GLU A 29 -2.34 -6.72 14.79
C GLU A 29 -2.18 -5.26 14.36
N LEU A 30 -3.29 -4.56 14.14
CA LEU A 30 -3.30 -3.17 13.69
C LEU A 30 -3.06 -2.18 14.84
N GLN A 31 -3.54 -2.49 16.05
CA GLN A 31 -3.25 -1.70 17.26
C GLN A 31 -1.76 -1.69 17.63
N THR A 32 -1.06 -2.81 17.43
CA THR A 32 0.36 -2.97 17.80
C THR A 32 1.31 -2.09 16.95
N ARG A 33 0.85 -1.56 15.80
CA ARG A 33 1.71 -0.86 14.84
C ARG A 33 1.61 0.66 14.78
N GLY A 34 0.68 1.29 15.51
CA GLY A 34 0.65 2.77 15.57
C GLY A 34 -0.71 3.46 15.69
N SER A 35 -1.82 2.74 15.85
CA SER A 35 -3.10 3.37 16.16
C SER A 35 -3.29 3.46 17.68
N CYS A 36 -3.08 4.68 18.18
CA CYS A 36 -3.25 5.16 19.55
C CYS A 36 -4.26 4.36 20.39
N ALA A 37 -3.87 3.96 21.61
CA ALA A 37 -4.79 3.42 22.64
C ALA A 37 -5.95 4.37 23.03
N CYS A 38 -5.91 5.62 22.55
CA CYS A 38 -6.97 6.63 22.73
C CYS A 38 -7.90 6.75 21.51
N CYS A 39 -7.55 6.15 20.36
CA CYS A 39 -8.35 6.14 19.15
C CYS A 39 -8.75 4.69 18.86
N ARG A 40 -9.90 4.26 19.39
CA ARG A 40 -10.66 3.15 18.79
C ARG A 40 -10.88 3.52 17.32
N VAL A 41 -10.07 3.03 16.39
CA VAL A 41 -10.39 3.06 14.97
C VAL A 41 -11.55 2.07 14.81
N PRO A 42 -12.81 2.54 14.70
CA PRO A 42 -13.96 1.67 14.89
C PRO A 42 -14.24 0.75 13.70
N MET A 43 -13.50 0.95 12.60
CA MET A 43 -13.41 0.07 11.43
C MET A 43 -12.12 0.40 10.71
N LEU A 44 -11.21 -0.57 10.54
CA LEU A 44 -10.21 -0.47 9.50
C LEU A 44 -10.88 -0.77 8.18
N SER A 45 -10.88 0.21 7.28
CA SER A 45 -11.30 -0.01 5.91
C SER A 45 -10.15 -0.61 5.10
N PHE A 46 -10.48 -1.41 4.09
CA PHE A 46 -9.54 -1.80 3.03
C PHE A 46 -8.70 -0.62 2.52
N TYR A 47 -9.32 0.57 2.44
CA TYR A 47 -8.67 1.80 2.03
C TYR A 47 -7.62 2.29 3.03
N ASP A 48 -7.84 2.18 4.33
CA ASP A 48 -6.83 2.57 5.33
C ASP A 48 -5.60 1.67 5.22
N VAL A 49 -5.81 0.39 4.91
CA VAL A 49 -4.68 -0.55 4.75
C VAL A 49 -3.92 -0.33 3.44
N ILE A 50 -4.62 -0.20 2.31
CA ILE A 50 -3.92 0.06 1.05
C ILE A 50 -3.28 1.45 1.05
N LEU A 51 -3.97 2.47 1.55
CA LEU A 51 -3.48 3.86 1.50
C LEU A 51 -2.41 4.13 2.56
N ASP A 52 -2.61 3.79 3.85
CA ASP A 52 -1.57 3.99 4.87
C ASP A 52 -0.47 2.93 4.79
N TYR A 53 -0.81 1.64 4.77
CA TYR A 53 0.19 0.58 4.95
C TYR A 53 0.89 0.13 3.66
N VAL A 54 0.25 0.22 2.49
CA VAL A 54 0.92 -0.13 1.21
C VAL A 54 1.51 1.10 0.57
N LEU A 55 0.73 2.17 0.40
CA LEU A 55 1.14 3.29 -0.42
C LEU A 55 1.95 4.32 0.35
N LEU A 56 1.49 4.81 1.51
CA LEU A 56 2.26 5.80 2.28
C LEU A 56 3.55 5.21 2.86
N ASP A 57 3.49 4.03 3.50
CA ASP A 57 4.68 3.36 4.06
C ASP A 57 5.68 2.99 2.95
N ALA A 58 5.20 2.55 1.77
CA ALA A 58 6.11 2.32 0.64
C ALA A 58 6.63 3.61 0.01
N PHE A 59 5.86 4.70 -0.05
CA PHE A 59 6.36 5.98 -0.56
C PHE A 59 7.43 6.56 0.35
N ASP A 60 7.29 6.41 1.67
CA ASP A 60 8.31 6.80 2.63
C ASP A 60 9.55 5.87 2.55
N ASP A 61 9.35 4.55 2.50
CA ASP A 61 10.44 3.58 2.28
C ASP A 61 11.17 3.83 0.94
N LEU A 62 10.46 4.26 -0.10
CA LEU A 62 11.03 4.61 -1.41
C LEU A 62 11.69 6.00 -1.43
N ALA A 63 11.29 6.92 -0.55
CA ALA A 63 11.97 8.20 -0.39
C ALA A 63 13.34 8.04 0.29
N THR A 64 13.48 7.02 1.16
CA THR A 64 14.76 6.67 1.82
C THR A 64 15.11 5.19 1.62
N PRO A 65 15.44 4.76 0.38
CA PRO A 65 15.70 3.36 0.11
C PRO A 65 16.99 2.89 0.81
N PRO A 66 17.09 1.60 1.20
CA PRO A 66 18.32 1.04 1.76
C PRO A 66 19.53 1.31 0.86
N TYR A 67 20.69 1.58 1.45
CA TYR A 67 21.90 1.98 0.71
C TYR A 67 22.26 1.03 -0.45
N SER A 68 22.10 -0.28 -0.25
CA SER A 68 22.33 -1.30 -1.29
C SER A 68 21.43 -1.12 -2.52
N VAL A 69 20.18 -0.75 -2.31
CA VAL A 69 19.19 -0.48 -3.36
C VAL A 69 19.52 0.83 -4.07
N ALA A 70 19.78 1.89 -3.30
CA ALA A 70 20.14 3.21 -3.85
C ALA A 70 21.38 3.13 -4.77
N THR A 71 22.41 2.41 -4.34
CA THR A 71 23.67 2.29 -5.10
C THR A 71 23.51 1.47 -6.38
N ALA A 72 22.70 0.41 -6.35
CA ALA A 72 22.42 -0.43 -7.52
C ALA A 72 21.62 0.36 -8.60
N ILE A 73 20.65 1.16 -8.19
CA ILE A 73 19.81 1.97 -9.08
C ILE A 73 20.65 3.09 -9.72
N GLN A 74 21.53 3.73 -8.95
CA GLN A 74 22.40 4.81 -9.43
C GLN A 74 23.55 4.32 -10.34
N ASN A 75 23.82 3.01 -10.37
CA ASN A 75 24.89 2.46 -11.19
C ASN A 75 24.52 2.50 -12.68
N ARG A 76 25.11 3.44 -13.43
CA ARG A 76 24.88 3.63 -14.87
C ARG A 76 25.33 2.45 -15.74
N ARG A 77 26.15 1.53 -15.21
CA ARG A 77 26.67 0.37 -15.95
C ARG A 77 25.73 -0.83 -15.93
N LEU A 78 24.72 -0.84 -15.07
CA LEU A 78 23.75 -1.94 -14.99
C LEU A 78 22.59 -1.71 -15.98
N SER A 79 22.16 -2.78 -16.65
CA SER A 79 20.96 -2.74 -17.48
C SER A 79 19.71 -2.49 -16.62
N ALA A 80 18.66 -1.96 -17.25
CA ALA A 80 17.37 -1.76 -16.59
C ALA A 80 16.84 -3.06 -15.96
N SER A 81 16.90 -4.19 -16.68
CA SER A 81 16.47 -5.50 -16.17
C SER A 81 17.22 -5.97 -14.91
N ILE A 82 18.52 -5.68 -14.81
CA ILE A 82 19.31 -6.02 -13.61
C ILE A 82 18.89 -5.14 -12.44
N LYS A 83 18.64 -3.83 -12.68
CA LYS A 83 18.17 -2.92 -11.63
C LYS A 83 16.79 -3.32 -11.11
N GLU A 84 15.87 -3.70 -12.00
CA GLU A 84 14.52 -4.15 -11.67
C GLU A 84 14.56 -5.43 -10.83
N THR A 85 15.41 -6.39 -11.23
CA THR A 85 15.60 -7.64 -10.49
C THR A 85 16.19 -7.38 -9.10
N ALA A 86 17.19 -6.51 -8.99
CA ALA A 86 17.80 -6.15 -7.71
C ALA A 86 16.81 -5.46 -6.77
N LEU A 87 15.99 -4.55 -7.31
CA LEU A 87 14.94 -3.86 -6.57
C LEU A 87 13.86 -4.83 -6.06
N THR A 88 13.36 -5.68 -6.95
CA THR A 88 12.36 -6.72 -6.61
C THR A 88 12.90 -7.64 -5.51
N THR A 89 14.15 -8.10 -5.64
CA THR A 89 14.81 -8.98 -4.66
C THR A 89 14.95 -8.30 -3.30
N ALA A 90 15.31 -7.02 -3.26
CA ALA A 90 15.45 -6.28 -2.02
C ALA A 90 14.09 -6.13 -1.30
N ILE A 91 13.04 -5.76 -2.04
CA ILE A 91 11.67 -5.64 -1.50
C ILE A 91 11.20 -6.98 -0.94
N TRP A 92 11.41 -8.07 -1.68
CA TRP A 92 11.09 -9.42 -1.20
C TRP A 92 11.84 -9.77 0.09
N GLY A 93 13.14 -9.43 0.16
CA GLY A 93 13.94 -9.63 1.37
C GLY A 93 13.38 -8.87 2.57
N VAL A 94 13.00 -7.60 2.39
CA VAL A 94 12.40 -6.77 3.44
C VAL A 94 11.06 -7.32 3.89
N LEU A 95 10.15 -7.66 2.96
CA LEU A 95 8.83 -8.19 3.29
C LEU A 95 8.93 -9.56 3.98
N LYS A 96 9.84 -10.44 3.52
CA LYS A 96 10.09 -11.73 4.15
C LYS A 96 10.66 -11.57 5.57
N ALA A 97 11.59 -10.62 5.77
CA ALA A 97 12.10 -10.30 7.10
C ALA A 97 10.97 -9.76 7.99
N LYS A 98 10.22 -8.76 7.53
CA LYS A 98 9.04 -8.20 8.24
C LYS A 98 8.01 -9.30 8.59
N ALA A 99 7.75 -10.26 7.70
CA ALA A 99 6.85 -11.39 7.94
C ALA A 99 7.39 -12.34 9.03
N SER A 100 8.69 -12.59 9.04
CA SER A 100 9.31 -13.50 10.03
C SER A 100 9.21 -13.01 11.48
N TYR A 101 8.99 -11.70 11.70
CA TYR A 101 8.78 -11.10 13.01
C TYR A 101 7.31 -11.00 13.42
N LEU A 102 6.37 -11.46 12.58
CA LEU A 102 4.94 -11.45 12.94
C LEU A 102 4.66 -12.45 14.05
N LYS A 103 3.84 -12.03 15.02
CA LYS A 103 3.33 -12.91 16.08
C LYS A 103 2.46 -14.02 15.50
N ASP A 104 1.64 -13.70 14.51
CA ASP A 104 0.86 -14.66 13.74
C ASP A 104 1.34 -14.71 12.29
N GLN A 105 1.70 -15.91 11.83
CA GLN A 105 2.19 -16.19 10.49
C GLN A 105 1.05 -16.43 9.47
N PHE A 106 -0.18 -16.55 9.93
CA PHE A 106 -1.41 -16.69 9.14
C PHE A 106 -2.39 -15.54 9.42
N GLY A 107 -1.89 -14.49 10.05
CA GLY A 107 -2.66 -13.32 10.40
C GLY A 107 -2.84 -12.34 9.26
N TYR A 108 -3.57 -11.27 9.55
CA TYR A 108 -3.84 -10.19 8.61
C TYR A 108 -2.57 -9.68 7.92
N MET A 109 -1.54 -9.38 8.71
CA MET A 109 -0.27 -8.85 8.20
C MET A 109 0.48 -9.84 7.31
N ALA A 110 0.27 -11.14 7.48
CA ALA A 110 0.88 -12.15 6.63
C ALA A 110 0.25 -12.12 5.22
N HIS A 111 -1.08 -12.16 5.12
CA HIS A 111 -1.81 -12.01 3.85
C HIS A 111 -1.50 -10.67 3.17
N PHE A 112 -1.44 -9.60 3.96
CA PHE A 112 -1.07 -8.27 3.49
C PHE A 112 0.32 -8.22 2.85
N TYR A 113 1.32 -8.86 3.45
CA TYR A 113 2.67 -8.92 2.89
C TYR A 113 2.75 -9.74 1.61
N VAL A 114 1.93 -10.78 1.44
CA VAL A 114 1.84 -11.53 0.18
C VAL A 114 1.34 -10.63 -0.94
N VAL A 115 0.25 -9.88 -0.73
CA VAL A 115 -0.25 -8.91 -1.72
C VAL A 115 0.81 -7.83 -2.02
N SER A 116 1.48 -7.33 -0.98
CA SER A 116 2.54 -6.32 -1.11
C SER A 116 3.73 -6.78 -1.96
N GLN A 117 4.04 -8.08 -2.02
CA GLN A 117 5.12 -8.61 -2.87
C GLN A 117 4.88 -8.43 -4.36
N TYR A 118 3.63 -8.25 -4.78
CA TYR A 118 3.26 -7.96 -6.17
C TYR A 118 3.24 -6.47 -6.46
N ILE A 119 2.63 -5.68 -5.56
CA ILE A 119 2.42 -4.25 -5.77
C ILE A 119 3.72 -3.45 -5.62
N LEU A 120 4.48 -3.70 -4.55
CA LEU A 120 5.62 -2.85 -4.20
C LEU A 120 6.75 -2.86 -5.24
N PRO A 121 7.13 -3.98 -5.88
CA PRO A 121 8.14 -3.95 -6.94
C PRO A 121 7.74 -3.09 -8.14
N VAL A 122 6.46 -3.13 -8.53
CA VAL A 122 5.95 -2.34 -9.66
C VAL A 122 5.99 -0.85 -9.32
N LEU A 123 5.51 -0.47 -8.13
CA LEU A 123 5.58 0.91 -7.66
C LEU A 123 7.03 1.38 -7.54
N ALA A 124 7.88 0.61 -6.89
CA ALA A 124 9.28 0.94 -6.69
C ALA A 124 10.02 1.15 -8.02
N TRP A 125 9.76 0.29 -9.01
CA TRP A 125 10.31 0.45 -10.35
C TRP A 125 9.77 1.70 -11.04
N GLY A 126 8.47 1.99 -10.87
CA GLY A 126 7.85 3.21 -11.38
C GLY A 126 8.49 4.49 -10.82
N PHE A 127 8.76 4.55 -9.51
CA PHE A 127 9.32 5.75 -8.88
C PHE A 127 10.84 5.86 -9.00
N LEU A 128 11.58 4.75 -8.90
CA LEU A 128 13.04 4.75 -8.82
C LEU A 128 13.72 4.29 -10.11
N GLY A 129 12.95 3.75 -11.06
CA GLY A 129 13.46 3.27 -12.33
C GLY A 129 14.07 4.37 -13.20
N PRO A 130 14.83 3.99 -14.24
CA PRO A 130 15.50 4.95 -15.13
C PRO A 130 14.54 5.63 -16.12
N ASP A 131 13.29 5.17 -16.23
CA ASP A 131 12.30 5.68 -17.18
C ASP A 131 11.61 6.95 -16.64
N ASN A 132 11.85 8.07 -17.31
CA ASN A 132 11.31 9.36 -16.89
C ASN A 132 9.81 9.50 -17.16
N GLU A 133 9.28 8.88 -18.22
CA GLU A 133 7.86 8.95 -18.55
C GLU A 133 7.05 8.13 -17.55
N LEU A 134 7.50 6.89 -17.29
CA LEU A 134 6.91 6.04 -16.27
C LEU A 134 6.95 6.70 -14.89
N ARG A 135 8.08 7.31 -14.54
CA ARG A 135 8.21 8.05 -13.28
C ARG A 135 7.26 9.24 -13.20
N GLY A 136 7.11 10.00 -14.29
CA GLY A 136 6.13 11.10 -14.36
C GLY A 136 4.70 10.62 -14.13
N LEU A 137 4.33 9.48 -14.73
CA LEU A 137 3.02 8.85 -14.52
C LEU A 137 2.84 8.40 -13.06
N CYS A 138 3.85 7.77 -12.47
CA CYS A 138 3.82 7.35 -11.07
C CYS A 138 3.71 8.52 -10.10
N GLU A 139 4.43 9.62 -10.34
CA GLU A 139 4.31 10.85 -9.54
C GLU A 139 2.92 11.50 -9.68
N TYR A 140 2.36 11.51 -10.89
CA TYR A 140 0.98 11.98 -11.09
C TYR A 140 -0.03 11.10 -10.32
N PHE A 141 0.09 9.77 -10.45
CA PHE A 141 -0.74 8.82 -9.71
C PHE A 141 -0.62 9.01 -8.18
N LYS A 142 0.61 9.16 -7.67
CA LYS A 142 0.88 9.47 -6.27
C LYS A 142 0.16 10.74 -5.83
N GLY A 143 0.26 11.82 -6.61
CA GLY A 143 -0.45 13.08 -6.34
C GLY A 143 -1.97 12.90 -6.29
N GLN A 144 -2.53 12.06 -7.17
CA GLN A 144 -3.97 11.75 -7.16
C GLN A 144 -4.39 10.96 -5.93
N MET A 145 -3.59 9.99 -5.50
CA MET A 145 -3.87 9.20 -4.29
C MET A 145 -3.73 10.04 -3.01
N LEU A 146 -2.65 10.81 -2.87
CA LEU A 146 -2.46 11.69 -1.70
C LEU A 146 -3.54 12.76 -1.60
N GLY A 147 -3.93 13.34 -2.74
CA GLY A 147 -5.04 14.27 -2.78
C GLY A 147 -6.36 13.62 -2.38
N TYR A 148 -6.63 12.38 -2.83
CA TYR A 148 -7.83 11.65 -2.47
C TYR A 148 -7.93 11.45 -0.96
N ILE A 149 -6.86 10.95 -0.34
CA ILE A 149 -6.78 10.74 1.11
C ILE A 149 -7.07 12.07 1.83
N ARG A 150 -6.37 13.15 1.43
CA ARG A 150 -6.57 14.47 2.04
C ARG A 150 -8.01 14.95 1.94
N ASP A 151 -8.67 14.74 0.79
CA ASP A 151 -10.03 15.19 0.57
C ASP A 151 -11.05 14.32 1.32
N VAL A 152 -10.80 13.02 1.46
CA VAL A 152 -11.63 12.13 2.29
C VAL A 152 -11.58 12.56 3.76
N PHE A 153 -10.40 12.93 4.28
CA PHE A 153 -10.20 13.34 5.67
C PHE A 153 -10.48 14.83 5.97
N SER A 154 -10.98 15.59 4.99
CA SER A 154 -11.24 17.03 5.16
C SER A 154 -12.73 17.29 5.37
N PHE A 155 -13.07 17.98 6.47
CA PHE A 155 -14.43 18.46 6.77
C PHE A 155 -14.99 19.44 5.71
N ARG A 156 -14.14 19.96 4.81
CA ARG A 156 -14.57 20.83 3.71
C ARG A 156 -15.04 20.07 2.49
N THR A 157 -14.61 18.82 2.34
CA THR A 157 -14.74 18.02 1.12
C THR A 157 -15.52 16.72 1.35
N ALA A 158 -15.53 16.19 2.58
CA ALA A 158 -16.34 15.05 2.97
C ALA A 158 -17.36 15.44 4.05
N ASP A 159 -18.60 14.95 3.89
CA ASP A 159 -19.69 15.21 4.83
C ASP A 159 -19.79 14.13 5.91
N TYR A 160 -19.30 14.46 7.11
CA TYR A 160 -19.31 13.61 8.30
C TYR A 160 -20.62 13.63 9.10
N SER A 161 -21.68 14.29 8.62
CA SER A 161 -22.95 14.43 9.36
C SER A 161 -23.67 13.09 9.59
N SER A 162 -23.41 12.08 8.74
CA SER A 162 -23.93 10.72 8.90
C SER A 162 -23.07 9.70 8.15
N VAL A 163 -23.20 8.41 8.49
CA VAL A 163 -22.54 7.32 7.76
C VAL A 163 -22.91 7.31 6.27
N LYS A 164 -24.18 7.60 5.95
CA LYS A 164 -24.69 7.60 4.57
C LYS A 164 -24.14 8.75 3.73
N THR A 165 -23.98 9.93 4.32
CA THR A 165 -23.43 11.10 3.62
C THR A 165 -21.92 10.98 3.47
N LEU A 166 -21.24 10.39 4.46
CA LEU A 166 -19.81 10.09 4.38
C LEU A 166 -19.53 9.06 3.27
N SER A 167 -20.27 7.96 3.24
CA SER A 167 -20.09 6.93 2.20
C SER A 167 -20.32 7.49 0.79
N HIS A 168 -21.33 8.35 0.62
CA HIS A 168 -21.56 9.05 -0.64
C HIS A 168 -20.41 10.00 -1.01
N SER A 169 -19.86 10.72 -0.03
CA SER A 169 -18.71 11.63 -0.23
C SER A 169 -17.47 10.86 -0.69
N ILE A 170 -17.15 9.74 -0.02
CA ILE A 170 -16.02 8.86 -0.36
C ILE A 170 -16.13 8.36 -1.81
N ILE A 171 -17.30 7.81 -2.20
CA ILE A 171 -17.51 7.30 -3.57
C ILE A 171 -17.41 8.43 -4.61
N THR A 172 -17.96 9.60 -4.30
CA THR A 172 -17.93 10.75 -5.22
C THR A 172 -16.50 11.23 -5.47
N LEU A 173 -15.71 11.38 -4.40
CA LEU A 173 -14.29 11.76 -4.48
C LEU A 173 -13.47 10.72 -5.25
N ALA A 174 -13.74 9.43 -5.06
CA ALA A 174 -13.07 8.35 -5.77
C ALA A 174 -13.36 8.42 -7.28
N ARG A 175 -14.62 8.64 -7.67
CA ARG A 175 -15.03 8.78 -9.08
C ARG A 175 -14.40 9.97 -9.76
N GLN A 176 -14.45 11.15 -9.13
CA GLN A 176 -13.87 12.38 -9.67
C GLN A 176 -12.38 12.23 -9.99
N ARG A 177 -11.65 11.49 -9.16
CA ARG A 177 -10.22 11.25 -9.37
C ARG A 177 -9.94 10.13 -10.37
N SER A 178 -10.83 9.15 -10.48
CA SER A 178 -10.75 8.13 -11.53
C SER A 178 -10.98 8.67 -12.93
N GLU A 179 -11.76 9.75 -13.09
CA GLU A 179 -12.02 10.35 -14.41
C GLU A 179 -10.82 11.12 -14.99
N VAL A 180 -9.86 11.48 -14.14
CA VAL A 180 -8.64 12.24 -14.49
C VAL A 180 -7.36 11.40 -14.47
N LEU A 181 -7.48 10.10 -14.15
CA LEU A 181 -6.41 9.09 -14.20
C LEU A 181 -6.49 8.33 -15.53
#